data_AF-A0A3D2UMS7-F1
#
_entry.id   AF-A0A3D2UMS7-F1
#
_cell.length_a   1.000
_cell.length_b   1.000
_cell.length_c   1.000
_cell.angle_alpha   90.00
_cell.angle_beta   90.00
_cell.angle_gamma   90.00
#
_symmetry.space_group_name_H-M   'P 1'
#
loop_
_entity.id
_entity.type
_entity.pdbx_description
1 polymer ?
#
loop_
_entity_poly.entity_id
_entity_poly.type
_entity_poly.pdbx_seq_one_letter_code
_entity_poly.pdbx_strand_id
1 'polypeptide(L)'
;MWHEYINATSTDEVIQILAEKRERARVIAGGTDLILELERGLRKGVDTLIDVTRISQLKNIYLDEDDVIHLGALVTHNDCASDSLIRKRAYPLSRAAWEVGAPQIRNRGTIAGNLITGSPANDTITPLMALGARVRLLSKNGERTIPLKEFYTGVRKTVMQPDEMLVDISFPAMTKSQRGAFIKLALRRAQAISLVDVALLLDFKADTVKSASITLGAVTPIIAHAEKAEKFLVGKKLTDKNILQAAELAVESATPIDDVRGSASYRREMVKVITKRGLTMIRDEKQESGMPKKPILLDTQTVNDRPQTISEFPKSAIETTINNKKYSFTSGHEKTLLRFLREDANLTGTKEGCAEGECGACTVFLDGQAVMSCLVPAPRAHHAEIITVEGLADGKELHPVQEKFIEHAAVQCGYCIPGFIMSGAKLLQEKPNPTKEEIEQAITGNLCRCTGYYKIVDAIKDASKMKE
;
A
#
# COMPACT_ATOMS: atom_id res chain seq x y z
N MET A 1 -20.29 -3.66 -10.09
CA MET A 1 -20.67 -2.88 -8.91
C MET A 1 -21.39 -3.81 -7.95
N TRP A 2 -21.22 -3.61 -6.64
CA TRP A 2 -21.92 -4.39 -5.62
C TRP A 2 -23.34 -3.85 -5.41
N HIS A 3 -24.20 -4.67 -4.80
CA HIS A 3 -25.55 -4.30 -4.39
C HIS A 3 -25.69 -4.31 -2.87
N GLU A 4 -24.93 -5.17 -2.20
CA GLU A 4 -24.90 -5.27 -0.74
C GLU A 4 -23.50 -4.94 -0.23
N TYR A 5 -23.45 -4.20 0.86
CA TYR A 5 -22.21 -3.89 1.57
C TYR A 5 -22.40 -4.16 3.06
N ILE A 6 -21.46 -4.90 3.64
CA ILE A 6 -21.53 -5.32 5.04
C ILE A 6 -20.29 -4.82 5.75
N ASN A 7 -20.47 -3.93 6.73
CA ASN A 7 -19.42 -3.55 7.67
C ASN A 7 -19.34 -4.61 8.75
N ALA A 8 -18.42 -5.57 8.61
CA ALA A 8 -18.21 -6.63 9.60
C ALA A 8 -17.36 -6.14 10.78
N THR A 9 -17.56 -6.75 11.94
CA THR A 9 -16.93 -6.35 13.21
C THR A 9 -16.19 -7.50 13.90
N SER A 10 -16.36 -8.73 13.41
CA SER A 10 -15.57 -9.89 13.82
C SER A 10 -15.20 -10.77 12.63
N THR A 11 -14.16 -11.61 12.79
CA THR A 11 -13.78 -12.61 11.79
C THR A 11 -14.88 -13.66 11.61
N ASP A 12 -15.58 -14.02 12.69
CA ASP A 12 -16.62 -15.06 12.65
C ASP A 12 -17.80 -14.63 11.76
N GLU A 13 -18.20 -13.36 11.84
CA GLU A 13 -19.19 -12.77 10.93
C GLU A 13 -18.74 -12.91 9.47
N VAL A 14 -17.48 -12.54 9.17
CA VAL A 14 -16.94 -12.60 7.81
C VAL A 14 -16.96 -14.03 7.28
N ILE A 15 -16.51 -15.00 8.08
CA ILE A 15 -16.44 -16.40 7.70
C ILE A 15 -17.84 -16.98 7.47
N GLN A 16 -18.81 -16.65 8.32
CA GLN A 16 -20.19 -17.09 8.14
C GLN A 16 -20.78 -16.54 6.83
N ILE A 17 -20.60 -15.26 6.55
CA ILE A 17 -21.08 -14.63 5.31
C ILE A 17 -20.39 -15.22 4.08
N LEU A 18 -19.07 -15.46 4.13
CA LEU A 18 -18.32 -16.09 3.05
C LEU A 18 -18.77 -17.55 2.81
N ALA A 19 -19.07 -18.30 3.87
CA ALA A 19 -19.60 -19.66 3.75
C ALA A 19 -20.99 -19.69 3.09
N GLU A 20 -21.84 -18.71 3.39
CA GLU A 20 -23.19 -18.59 2.83
C GLU A 20 -23.18 -18.10 1.38
N LYS A 21 -22.41 -17.04 1.08
CA LYS A 21 -22.45 -16.35 -0.21
C LYS A 21 -21.38 -16.82 -1.20
N ARG A 22 -20.30 -17.43 -0.73
CA ARG A 22 -19.21 -18.02 -1.53
C ARG A 22 -18.72 -17.00 -2.58
N GLU A 23 -18.71 -17.36 -3.86
CA GLU A 23 -18.18 -16.53 -4.94
C GLU A 23 -18.92 -15.19 -5.14
N ARG A 24 -20.15 -15.07 -4.62
CA ARG A 24 -20.95 -13.83 -4.71
C ARG A 24 -20.49 -12.74 -3.73
N ALA A 25 -19.75 -13.13 -2.68
CA ALA A 25 -19.20 -12.20 -1.71
C ALA A 25 -17.69 -12.05 -1.87
N ARG A 26 -17.19 -10.84 -1.60
CA ARG A 26 -15.76 -10.57 -1.50
C ARG A 26 -15.43 -9.72 -0.30
N VAL A 27 -14.37 -10.09 0.41
CA VAL A 27 -13.78 -9.27 1.45
C VAL A 27 -13.14 -8.03 0.81
N ILE A 28 -13.38 -6.87 1.42
CA ILE A 28 -12.72 -5.61 1.09
C ILE A 28 -12.00 -5.06 2.32
N ALA A 29 -10.70 -4.78 2.17
CA ALA A 29 -9.90 -4.06 3.13
C ALA A 29 -9.67 -2.62 2.62
N GLY A 30 -8.49 -2.35 2.05
CA GLY A 30 -8.15 -1.03 1.50
C GLY A 30 -8.99 -0.57 0.31
N GLY A 31 -9.46 -1.51 -0.52
CA GLY A 31 -10.21 -1.25 -1.75
C GLY A 31 -9.34 -0.84 -2.96
N THR A 32 -8.03 -0.65 -2.76
CA THR A 32 -7.14 0.01 -3.74
C THR A 32 -6.94 -0.72 -5.07
N ASP A 33 -7.18 -2.03 -5.10
CA ASP A 33 -7.26 -2.84 -6.33
C ASP A 33 -8.70 -3.23 -6.67
N LEU A 34 -9.44 -3.74 -5.66
CA LEU A 34 -10.74 -4.36 -5.85
C LEU A 34 -11.78 -3.41 -6.46
N ILE A 35 -11.77 -2.13 -6.08
CA ILE A 35 -12.71 -1.14 -6.63
C ILE A 35 -12.49 -0.95 -8.13
N LEU A 36 -11.23 -0.88 -8.57
CA LEU A 36 -10.90 -0.77 -9.99
C LEU A 36 -11.27 -2.03 -10.77
N GLU A 37 -11.07 -3.22 -10.17
CA GLU A 37 -11.51 -4.47 -10.79
C GLU A 37 -13.03 -4.53 -10.96
N LEU A 38 -13.79 -4.03 -9.99
CA LEU A 38 -15.25 -3.98 -10.04
C LEU A 38 -15.76 -2.95 -11.06
N GLU A 39 -15.17 -1.75 -11.09
CA GLU A 39 -15.54 -0.70 -12.06
C GLU A 39 -15.22 -1.12 -13.51
N ARG A 40 -14.10 -1.82 -13.72
CA ARG A 40 -13.71 -2.36 -15.04
C ARG A 40 -14.43 -3.66 -15.40
N GLY A 41 -15.34 -4.15 -14.56
CA GLY A 41 -16.12 -5.37 -14.81
C GLY A 41 -15.29 -6.67 -14.83
N LEU A 42 -14.10 -6.65 -14.22
CA LEU A 42 -13.20 -7.82 -14.13
C LEU A 42 -13.67 -8.86 -13.11
N ARG A 43 -14.51 -8.44 -12.14
CA ARG A 43 -15.11 -9.32 -11.13
C ARG A 43 -16.62 -9.42 -11.35
N LYS A 44 -17.01 -10.37 -12.21
CA LYS A 44 -18.42 -10.68 -12.47
C LYS A 44 -19.00 -11.54 -11.34
N GLY A 45 -20.29 -11.37 -11.07
CA GLY A 45 -21.03 -12.19 -10.09
C GLY A 45 -20.81 -11.80 -8.62
N VAL A 46 -19.95 -10.82 -8.33
CA VAL A 46 -19.80 -10.27 -6.97
C VAL A 46 -20.89 -9.23 -6.75
N ASP A 47 -21.82 -9.52 -5.85
CA ASP A 47 -22.90 -8.62 -5.47
C ASP A 47 -22.79 -8.12 -4.02
N THR A 48 -21.95 -8.77 -3.21
CA THR A 48 -21.77 -8.45 -1.79
C THR A 48 -20.32 -8.11 -1.49
N LEU A 49 -20.06 -6.96 -0.86
CA LEU A 49 -18.76 -6.64 -0.27
C LEU A 49 -18.82 -6.76 1.24
N ILE A 50 -17.81 -7.41 1.83
CA ILE A 50 -17.64 -7.56 3.28
C ILE A 50 -16.44 -6.71 3.70
N ASP A 51 -16.70 -5.53 4.26
CA ASP A 51 -15.67 -4.63 4.78
C ASP A 51 -15.17 -5.12 6.13
N VAL A 52 -13.87 -5.39 6.19
CA VAL A 52 -13.19 -5.89 7.39
C VAL A 52 -12.42 -4.80 8.13
N THR A 53 -12.42 -3.56 7.65
CA THR A 53 -11.58 -2.46 8.17
C THR A 53 -11.97 -1.98 9.58
N ARG A 54 -13.05 -2.52 10.15
CA ARG A 54 -13.51 -2.29 11.52
C ARG A 54 -13.07 -3.37 12.51
N ILE A 55 -12.44 -4.44 12.04
CA ILE A 55 -11.94 -5.54 12.88
C ILE A 55 -10.52 -5.17 13.34
N SER A 56 -10.41 -4.32 14.37
CA SER A 56 -9.12 -3.75 14.81
C SER A 56 -8.08 -4.81 15.19
N GLN A 57 -8.51 -6.00 15.63
CA GLN A 57 -7.63 -7.13 15.98
C GLN A 57 -6.82 -7.63 14.78
N LEU A 58 -7.25 -7.37 13.55
CA LEU A 58 -6.53 -7.72 12.32
C LEU A 58 -5.44 -6.69 11.96
N LYS A 59 -5.29 -5.59 12.71
CA LYS A 59 -4.29 -4.55 12.46
C LYS A 59 -3.17 -4.60 13.51
N ASN A 60 -2.45 -5.71 13.55
CA ASN A 60 -1.37 -5.94 14.51
C ASN A 60 -0.08 -6.41 13.83
N ILE A 61 1.05 -5.97 14.39
CA ILE A 61 2.39 -6.44 14.04
C ILE A 61 3.04 -6.88 15.35
N TYR A 62 3.49 -8.14 15.45
CA TYR A 62 4.17 -8.64 16.64
C TYR A 62 5.22 -9.70 16.31
N LEU A 63 6.10 -9.94 17.28
CA LEU A 63 7.10 -11.00 17.28
C LEU A 63 6.67 -12.04 18.32
N ASP A 64 6.57 -13.31 17.94
CA ASP A 64 6.27 -14.40 18.87
C ASP A 64 7.52 -14.94 19.59
N GLU A 65 7.34 -15.94 20.44
CA GLU A 65 8.39 -16.62 21.20
C GLU A 65 9.41 -17.38 20.33
N ASP A 66 9.05 -17.74 19.09
CA ASP A 66 9.87 -18.49 18.15
C ASP A 66 10.63 -17.58 17.15
N ASP A 67 10.71 -16.27 17.45
CA ASP A 67 11.31 -15.25 16.58
C ASP A 67 10.59 -15.17 15.20
N VAL A 68 9.29 -15.45 15.14
CA VAL A 68 8.44 -15.28 13.95
C VAL A 68 7.66 -13.97 14.05
N ILE A 69 7.72 -13.18 12.98
CA ILE A 69 6.96 -11.95 12.84
C ILE A 69 5.60 -12.28 12.24
N HIS A 70 4.56 -11.72 12.84
CA HIS A 70 3.18 -11.83 12.40
C HIS A 70 2.63 -10.47 11.95
N LEU A 71 1.94 -10.47 10.81
CA LEU A 71 1.18 -9.33 10.28
C LEU A 71 -0.28 -9.72 10.15
N GLY A 72 -1.16 -9.03 10.86
CA GLY A 72 -2.60 -9.18 10.67
C GLY A 72 -3.07 -8.68 9.28
N ALA A 73 -4.24 -9.16 8.86
CA ALA A 73 -4.77 -8.90 7.51
C ALA A 73 -5.03 -7.41 7.16
N LEU A 74 -5.17 -6.54 8.17
CA LEU A 74 -5.37 -5.10 8.01
C LEU A 74 -4.09 -4.28 8.14
N VAL A 75 -2.93 -4.90 8.37
CA VAL A 75 -1.65 -4.19 8.36
C VAL A 75 -1.44 -3.56 6.99
N THR A 76 -1.34 -2.23 6.98
CA THR A 76 -1.18 -1.43 5.77
C THR A 76 0.28 -1.34 5.35
N HIS A 77 0.52 -0.91 4.11
CA HIS A 77 1.87 -0.62 3.66
C HIS A 77 2.56 0.47 4.51
N ASN A 78 1.82 1.48 4.99
CA ASN A 78 2.39 2.51 5.86
C ASN A 78 2.73 1.99 7.26
N ASP A 79 1.91 1.08 7.82
CA ASP A 79 2.24 0.40 9.08
C ASP A 79 3.57 -0.36 8.94
N CYS A 80 3.73 -1.19 7.90
CA CYS A 80 5.00 -1.91 7.66
C CYS A 80 6.20 -1.00 7.34
N ALA A 81 5.99 0.12 6.64
CA ALA A 81 7.07 1.05 6.29
C ALA A 81 7.63 1.79 7.51
N SER A 82 6.79 2.05 8.51
CA SER A 82 7.14 2.82 9.70
C SER A 82 7.43 1.96 10.93
N ASP A 83 6.92 0.73 10.99
CA ASP A 83 7.04 -0.14 12.16
C ASP A 83 8.51 -0.46 12.51
N SER A 84 8.84 -0.29 13.79
CA SER A 84 10.22 -0.44 14.27
C SER A 84 10.73 -1.88 14.24
N LEU A 85 9.84 -2.87 14.49
CA LEU A 85 10.17 -4.28 14.42
C LEU A 85 10.44 -4.67 12.96
N ILE A 86 9.57 -4.29 12.03
CA ILE A 86 9.75 -4.58 10.59
C ILE A 86 11.00 -3.91 10.04
N ARG A 87 11.25 -2.65 10.36
CA ARG A 87 12.48 -1.95 9.94
C ARG A 87 13.75 -2.66 10.43
N LYS A 88 13.74 -3.18 11.66
CA LYS A 88 14.91 -3.81 12.28
C LYS A 88 15.10 -5.28 11.90
N ARG A 89 14.01 -6.03 11.78
CA ARG A 89 14.02 -7.50 11.66
C ARG A 89 13.43 -8.00 10.33
N ALA A 90 13.03 -7.11 9.43
CA ALA A 90 12.52 -7.44 8.09
C ALA A 90 12.70 -6.26 7.11
N TYR A 91 13.87 -5.61 7.13
CA TYR A 91 14.11 -4.35 6.40
C TYR A 91 13.69 -4.37 4.91
N PRO A 92 13.96 -5.44 4.11
CA PRO A 92 13.50 -5.50 2.72
C PRO A 92 11.99 -5.30 2.56
N LEU A 93 11.19 -5.85 3.48
CA LEU A 93 9.74 -5.67 3.48
C LEU A 93 9.36 -4.22 3.80
N SER A 94 10.00 -3.61 4.81
CA SER A 94 9.78 -2.19 5.14
C SER A 94 10.06 -1.28 3.94
N ARG A 95 11.19 -1.54 3.26
CA ARG A 95 11.60 -0.79 2.07
C ARG A 95 10.60 -0.96 0.92
N ALA A 96 10.20 -2.19 0.61
CA ALA A 96 9.21 -2.45 -0.42
C ALA A 96 7.87 -1.78 -0.12
N ALA A 97 7.38 -1.90 1.12
CA ALA A 97 6.12 -1.30 1.55
C ALA A 97 6.13 0.23 1.37
N TRP A 98 7.25 0.89 1.67
CA TRP A 98 7.41 2.34 1.48
C TRP A 98 7.39 2.79 0.01
N GLU A 99 7.84 1.94 -0.92
CA GLU A 99 7.86 2.24 -2.36
C GLU A 99 6.56 1.87 -3.10
N VAL A 100 5.56 1.34 -2.39
CA VAL A 100 4.22 1.11 -2.93
C VAL A 100 3.48 2.43 -3.08
N GLY A 101 2.98 2.71 -4.28
CA GLY A 101 2.09 3.84 -4.57
C GLY A 101 2.59 5.20 -4.06
N ALA A 102 1.72 5.88 -3.35
CA ALA A 102 1.97 7.11 -2.59
C ALA A 102 1.45 6.96 -1.14
N PRO A 103 1.78 7.87 -0.20
CA PRO A 103 1.33 7.76 1.18
C PRO A 103 -0.19 7.52 1.33
N GLN A 104 -1.02 8.18 0.51
CA GLN A 104 -2.48 8.03 0.55
C GLN A 104 -2.96 6.62 0.15
N ILE A 105 -2.28 5.98 -0.81
CA ILE A 105 -2.56 4.59 -1.19
C ILE A 105 -2.11 3.66 -0.07
N ARG A 106 -0.94 3.92 0.52
CA ARG A 106 -0.38 3.11 1.60
C ARG A 106 -1.13 3.18 2.92
N ASN A 107 -1.92 4.23 3.16
CA ASN A 107 -2.83 4.32 4.30
C ASN A 107 -4.00 3.32 4.23
N ARG A 108 -4.29 2.77 3.04
CA ARG A 108 -5.42 1.86 2.82
C ARG A 108 -4.98 0.49 2.32
N GLY A 109 -4.05 0.44 1.37
CA GLY A 109 -3.54 -0.81 0.82
C GLY A 109 -2.88 -1.66 1.90
N THR A 110 -3.36 -2.90 2.06
CA THR A 110 -2.86 -3.85 3.07
C THR A 110 -1.87 -4.84 2.46
N ILE A 111 -0.94 -5.34 3.27
CA ILE A 111 -0.01 -6.39 2.84
C ILE A 111 -0.79 -7.64 2.41
N ALA A 112 -1.82 -8.03 3.17
CA ALA A 112 -2.68 -9.17 2.82
C ALA A 112 -3.45 -8.93 1.51
N GLY A 113 -4.05 -7.76 1.32
CA GLY A 113 -4.71 -7.41 0.06
C GLY A 113 -3.75 -7.47 -1.12
N ASN A 114 -2.51 -6.99 -0.92
CA ASN A 114 -1.44 -7.07 -1.90
C ASN A 114 -1.08 -8.52 -2.27
N LEU A 115 -0.98 -9.44 -1.29
CA LEU A 115 -0.78 -10.87 -1.55
C LEU A 115 -1.96 -11.49 -2.29
N ILE A 116 -3.20 -11.26 -1.82
CA ILE A 116 -4.43 -11.84 -2.39
C ILE A 116 -4.63 -11.41 -3.84
N THR A 117 -4.32 -10.16 -4.15
CA THR A 117 -4.35 -9.65 -5.53
C THR A 117 -3.44 -10.46 -6.46
N GLY A 118 -2.29 -10.95 -5.97
CA GLY A 118 -1.40 -11.84 -6.72
C GLY A 118 -0.86 -11.26 -8.03
N SER A 119 -0.69 -9.94 -8.09
CA SER A 119 -0.06 -9.30 -9.24
C SER A 119 1.45 -9.57 -9.22
N PRO A 120 2.09 -9.94 -10.34
CA PRO A 120 3.53 -10.18 -10.37
C PRO A 120 4.38 -8.94 -10.10
N ALA A 121 3.78 -7.75 -10.21
CA ALA A 121 4.44 -6.46 -9.96
C ALA A 121 4.10 -5.88 -8.57
N ASN A 122 3.53 -6.69 -7.67
CA ASN A 122 3.26 -6.27 -6.32
C ASN A 122 4.54 -6.37 -5.46
N ASP A 123 5.06 -5.20 -5.10
CA ASP A 123 6.39 -5.04 -4.51
C ASP A 123 6.63 -5.82 -3.22
N THR A 124 5.61 -5.97 -2.37
CA THR A 124 5.79 -6.63 -1.07
C THR A 124 5.82 -8.16 -1.15
N ILE A 125 5.42 -8.75 -2.28
CA ILE A 125 5.46 -10.21 -2.45
C ILE A 125 6.90 -10.71 -2.51
N THR A 126 7.82 -9.99 -3.19
CA THR A 126 9.23 -10.40 -3.31
C THR A 126 9.94 -10.51 -1.96
N PRO A 127 9.99 -9.50 -1.07
CA PRO A 127 10.64 -9.66 0.22
C PRO A 127 9.96 -10.69 1.11
N LEU A 128 8.63 -10.85 1.06
CA LEU A 128 7.93 -11.90 1.81
C LEU A 128 8.31 -13.31 1.32
N MET A 129 8.43 -13.48 -0.01
CA MET A 129 8.93 -14.72 -0.59
C MET A 129 10.36 -14.98 -0.14
N ALA A 130 11.22 -13.95 -0.16
CA ALA A 130 12.61 -14.09 0.26
C ALA A 130 12.77 -14.41 1.76
N LEU A 131 11.88 -13.88 2.61
CA LEU A 131 11.80 -14.16 4.04
C LEU A 131 11.20 -15.53 4.36
N GLY A 132 10.70 -16.27 3.37
CA GLY A 132 10.09 -17.59 3.60
C GLY A 132 8.71 -17.51 4.25
N ALA A 133 7.92 -16.49 3.91
CA ALA A 133 6.62 -16.25 4.53
C ALA A 133 5.62 -17.39 4.32
N ARG A 134 4.65 -17.42 5.23
CA ARG A 134 3.48 -18.30 5.23
C ARG A 134 2.23 -17.44 5.41
N VAL A 135 1.11 -17.92 4.90
CA VAL A 135 -0.19 -17.27 5.07
C VAL A 135 -1.15 -18.23 5.76
N ARG A 136 -1.92 -17.72 6.72
CA ARG A 136 -2.96 -18.49 7.40
C ARG A 136 -4.33 -18.09 6.87
N LEU A 137 -5.05 -19.09 6.38
CA LEU A 137 -6.39 -18.97 5.84
C LEU A 137 -7.38 -19.56 6.84
N LEU A 138 -8.45 -18.83 7.13
CA LEU A 138 -9.53 -19.22 8.00
C LEU A 138 -10.79 -19.47 7.17
N SER A 139 -11.55 -20.50 7.52
CA SER A 139 -12.87 -20.84 6.96
C SER A 139 -13.78 -21.38 8.06
N LYS A 140 -15.05 -21.64 7.73
CA LYS A 140 -15.98 -22.30 8.66
C LYS A 140 -15.55 -23.73 9.03
N ASN A 141 -14.77 -24.37 8.16
CA ASN A 141 -14.32 -25.75 8.32
C ASN A 141 -12.98 -25.85 9.08
N GLY A 142 -12.44 -24.73 9.55
CA GLY A 142 -11.16 -24.65 10.25
C GLY A 142 -10.15 -23.73 9.54
N GLU A 143 -8.91 -23.79 9.99
CA GLU A 143 -7.80 -23.00 9.48
C GLU A 143 -6.72 -23.87 8.83
N ARG A 144 -5.97 -23.27 7.90
CA ARG A 144 -4.78 -23.89 7.30
C ARG A 144 -3.70 -22.85 7.02
N THR A 145 -2.45 -23.27 7.15
CA THR A 145 -1.28 -22.41 6.90
C THR A 145 -0.50 -22.90 5.69
N ILE A 146 -0.29 -22.01 4.72
CA ILE A 146 0.29 -22.32 3.41
C ILE A 146 1.60 -21.55 3.25
N PRO A 147 2.71 -22.20 2.85
CA PRO A 147 3.92 -21.49 2.43
C PRO A 147 3.60 -20.52 1.28
N LEU A 148 4.12 -19.29 1.31
CA LEU A 148 3.80 -18.28 0.30
C LEU A 148 4.18 -18.72 -1.13
N LYS A 149 5.24 -19.52 -1.27
CA LYS A 149 5.65 -20.13 -2.55
C LYS A 149 4.60 -21.06 -3.16
N GLU A 150 3.71 -21.62 -2.35
CA GLU A 150 2.61 -22.53 -2.76
C GLU A 150 1.26 -21.81 -2.84
N PHE A 151 1.22 -20.52 -2.46
CA PHE A 151 -0.03 -19.75 -2.42
C PHE A 151 -0.54 -19.36 -3.82
N TYR A 152 0.36 -19.17 -4.78
CA TYR A 152 0.05 -18.71 -6.13
C TYR A 152 -0.01 -19.85 -7.13
N THR A 153 -1.08 -19.88 -7.93
CA THR A 153 -1.25 -20.84 -9.04
C THR A 153 -1.10 -20.20 -10.41
N GLY A 154 -0.88 -18.87 -10.45
CA GLY A 154 -0.65 -18.09 -11.66
C GLY A 154 -0.86 -16.59 -11.42
N VAL A 155 -0.82 -15.80 -12.50
CA VAL A 155 -1.05 -14.35 -12.46
C VAL A 155 -2.42 -14.03 -11.87
N ARG A 156 -2.47 -13.29 -10.75
CA ARG A 156 -3.68 -12.93 -10.00
C ARG A 156 -4.55 -14.13 -9.61
N LYS A 157 -3.93 -15.30 -9.40
CA LYS A 157 -4.60 -16.55 -8.98
C LYS A 157 -3.93 -17.14 -7.74
N THR A 158 -4.74 -17.45 -6.75
CA THR A 158 -4.31 -18.05 -5.48
C THR A 158 -5.01 -19.39 -5.25
N VAL A 159 -4.54 -20.15 -4.25
CA VAL A 159 -5.17 -21.41 -3.79
C VAL A 159 -6.38 -21.19 -2.87
N MET A 160 -6.72 -19.93 -2.56
CA MET A 160 -7.83 -19.59 -1.67
C MET A 160 -9.16 -20.10 -2.21
N GLN A 161 -9.97 -20.66 -1.33
CA GLN A 161 -11.34 -21.05 -1.60
C GLN A 161 -12.30 -19.86 -1.41
N PRO A 162 -13.48 -19.88 -2.04
CA PRO A 162 -14.44 -18.78 -1.93
C PRO A 162 -14.95 -18.48 -0.50
N ASP A 163 -14.85 -19.45 0.41
CA ASP A 163 -15.23 -19.35 1.82
C ASP A 163 -14.05 -19.05 2.78
N GLU A 164 -12.87 -18.72 2.24
CA GLU A 164 -11.66 -18.45 3.01
C GLU A 164 -11.33 -16.96 3.14
N MET A 165 -10.82 -16.59 4.32
CA MET A 165 -10.21 -15.29 4.60
C MET A 165 -8.75 -15.48 5.03
N LEU A 166 -7.84 -14.67 4.47
CA LEU A 166 -6.48 -14.57 4.99
C LEU A 166 -6.51 -13.73 6.27
N VAL A 167 -6.06 -14.30 7.39
CA VAL A 167 -6.10 -13.65 8.72
C VAL A 167 -4.72 -13.27 9.25
N ASP A 168 -3.66 -13.96 8.83
CA ASP A 168 -2.28 -13.73 9.29
C ASP A 168 -1.26 -14.02 8.19
N ILE A 169 -0.19 -13.23 8.17
CA ILE A 169 1.03 -13.46 7.39
C ILE A 169 2.18 -13.60 8.38
N SER A 170 2.89 -14.73 8.34
CA SER A 170 3.99 -15.01 9.26
C SER A 170 5.30 -15.32 8.53
N PHE A 171 6.42 -14.84 9.07
CA PHE A 171 7.75 -15.12 8.55
C PHE A 171 8.82 -15.00 9.63
N PRO A 172 9.92 -15.79 9.56
CA PRO A 172 11.01 -15.68 10.51
C PRO A 172 11.64 -14.30 10.50
N ALA A 173 11.87 -13.74 11.68
CA ALA A 173 12.60 -12.50 11.87
C ALA A 173 14.06 -12.65 11.41
N MET A 174 14.56 -11.66 10.67
CA MET A 174 15.96 -11.63 10.27
C MET A 174 16.88 -11.68 11.49
N THR A 175 17.87 -12.56 11.45
CA THR A 175 18.90 -12.69 12.49
C THR A 175 19.98 -11.61 12.33
N LYS A 176 20.86 -11.48 13.33
CA LYS A 176 21.97 -10.50 13.30
C LYS A 176 23.01 -10.78 12.21
N SER A 177 23.13 -12.03 11.75
CA SER A 177 24.04 -12.41 10.66
C SER A 177 23.41 -12.22 9.29
N GLN A 178 22.10 -11.99 9.22
CA GLN A 178 21.39 -11.76 7.98
C GLN A 178 21.40 -10.29 7.58
N ARG A 179 21.54 -10.07 6.27
CA ARG A 179 21.50 -8.77 5.63
C ARG A 179 20.54 -8.85 4.47
N GLY A 180 19.65 -7.87 4.35
CA GLY A 180 18.64 -7.85 3.31
C GLY A 180 18.57 -6.52 2.57
N ALA A 181 18.25 -6.56 1.28
CA ALA A 181 18.00 -5.39 0.46
C ALA A 181 16.76 -5.62 -0.44
N PHE A 182 16.05 -4.54 -0.75
CA PHE A 182 15.01 -4.51 -1.78
C PHE A 182 15.32 -3.36 -2.74
N ILE A 183 15.23 -3.62 -4.04
CA ILE A 183 15.44 -2.62 -5.08
C ILE A 183 14.33 -2.74 -6.10
N LYS A 184 13.66 -1.60 -6.36
CA LYS A 184 12.68 -1.43 -7.41
C LYS A 184 13.21 -0.57 -8.54
N LEU A 185 12.96 -0.98 -9.77
CA LEU A 185 13.10 -0.15 -10.95
C LEU A 185 11.72 0.16 -11.51
N ALA A 186 11.42 1.46 -11.66
CA ALA A 186 10.17 1.94 -12.21
C ALA A 186 10.39 3.17 -13.12
N LEU A 187 9.37 3.55 -13.92
CA LEU A 187 9.47 4.69 -14.86
C LEU A 187 9.49 6.07 -14.16
N ARG A 188 9.07 6.14 -12.90
CA ARG A 188 9.02 7.36 -12.09
C ARG A 188 9.31 7.02 -10.63
N ARG A 189 9.67 8.02 -9.83
CA ARG A 189 10.13 7.85 -8.44
C ARG A 189 9.03 7.46 -7.44
N ALA A 190 7.77 7.71 -7.76
CA ALA A 190 6.62 7.38 -6.92
C ALA A 190 5.38 7.10 -7.78
N GLN A 191 4.34 6.49 -7.21
CA GLN A 191 3.14 6.03 -7.94
C GLN A 191 3.51 5.14 -9.14
N ALA A 192 4.52 4.28 -9.02
CA ALA A 192 5.08 3.58 -10.18
C ALA A 192 4.92 2.08 -10.02
N ILE A 193 4.37 1.41 -11.04
CA ILE A 193 4.39 -0.05 -11.09
C ILE A 193 5.81 -0.50 -11.48
N SER A 194 6.31 -1.52 -10.80
CA SER A 194 7.63 -2.09 -11.05
C SER A 194 7.78 -2.60 -12.49
N LEU A 195 8.88 -2.23 -13.14
CA LEU A 195 9.37 -2.94 -14.32
C LEU A 195 10.13 -4.19 -13.90
N VAL A 196 10.93 -4.06 -12.86
CA VAL A 196 11.70 -5.12 -12.22
C VAL A 196 11.85 -4.73 -10.76
N ASP A 197 11.61 -5.67 -9.86
CA ASP A 197 12.00 -5.54 -8.47
C ASP A 197 12.73 -6.81 -8.01
N VAL A 198 13.69 -6.63 -7.09
CA VAL A 198 14.49 -7.73 -6.53
C VAL A 198 14.60 -7.56 -5.03
N ALA A 199 14.26 -8.61 -4.30
CA ALA A 199 14.58 -8.75 -2.88
C ALA A 199 15.73 -9.74 -2.71
N LEU A 200 16.69 -9.38 -1.86
CA LEU A 200 17.83 -10.22 -1.51
C LEU A 200 17.89 -10.37 0.01
N LEU A 201 18.12 -11.58 0.48
CA LEU A 201 18.37 -11.90 1.88
C LEU A 201 19.54 -12.88 1.97
N LEU A 202 20.65 -12.45 2.55
CA LEU A 202 21.88 -13.24 2.67
C LEU A 202 22.21 -13.44 4.15
N ASP A 203 22.44 -14.68 4.56
CA ASP A 203 23.00 -15.04 5.87
C ASP A 203 24.53 -15.18 5.74
N PHE A 204 25.28 -14.62 6.68
CA PHE A 204 26.74 -14.64 6.64
C PHE A 204 27.34 -15.52 7.73
N LYS A 205 28.40 -16.25 7.38
CA LYS A 205 29.33 -16.87 8.32
C LYS A 205 30.70 -16.26 8.08
N ALA A 206 31.13 -15.44 9.03
CA ALA A 206 32.27 -14.53 8.86
C ALA A 206 32.07 -13.65 7.60
N ASP A 207 32.97 -13.75 6.62
CA ASP A 207 32.93 -12.96 5.38
C ASP A 207 32.39 -13.74 4.16
N THR A 208 31.86 -14.96 4.39
CA THR A 208 31.28 -15.81 3.36
C THR A 208 29.77 -15.95 3.52
N VAL A 209 29.06 -16.09 2.40
CA VAL A 209 27.62 -16.33 2.39
C VAL A 209 27.32 -17.76 2.84
N LYS A 210 26.55 -17.91 3.92
CA LYS A 210 26.05 -19.19 4.44
C LYS A 210 24.78 -19.64 3.72
N SER A 211 23.85 -18.72 3.48
CA SER A 211 22.65 -18.96 2.67
C SER A 211 22.26 -17.68 1.94
N ALA A 212 21.56 -17.82 0.82
CA ALA A 212 21.07 -16.71 0.01
C ALA A 212 19.65 -17.01 -0.46
N SER A 213 18.82 -15.98 -0.45
CA SER A 213 17.50 -15.94 -1.06
C SER A 213 17.42 -14.69 -1.93
N ILE A 214 17.15 -14.86 -3.23
CA ILE A 214 17.09 -13.80 -4.23
C ILE A 214 15.81 -14.01 -5.03
N THR A 215 14.83 -13.14 -4.84
CA THR A 215 13.51 -13.25 -5.49
C THR A 215 13.29 -12.10 -6.46
N LEU A 216 12.71 -12.42 -7.62
CA LEU A 216 12.50 -11.50 -8.73
C LEU A 216 11.00 -11.24 -8.92
N GLY A 217 10.63 -9.96 -9.03
CA GLY A 217 9.29 -9.48 -9.32
C GLY A 217 9.20 -8.73 -10.64
N ALA A 218 7.98 -8.65 -11.17
CA ALA A 218 7.61 -8.05 -12.46
C ALA A 218 8.29 -8.63 -13.73
N VAL A 219 9.05 -9.74 -13.60
CA VAL A 219 9.78 -10.39 -14.72
C VAL A 219 9.45 -11.87 -14.91
N THR A 220 8.40 -12.34 -14.24
CA THR A 220 7.88 -13.71 -14.31
C THR A 220 6.36 -13.69 -14.03
N PRO A 221 5.59 -14.72 -14.41
CA PRO A 221 4.14 -14.78 -14.14
C PRO A 221 3.76 -14.86 -12.64
N ILE A 222 4.67 -15.32 -11.79
CA ILE A 222 4.62 -15.28 -10.33
C ILE A 222 6.04 -14.98 -9.83
N ILE A 223 6.19 -14.49 -8.60
CA ILE A 223 7.52 -14.22 -8.03
C ILE A 223 8.40 -15.47 -8.11
N ALA A 224 9.62 -15.31 -8.62
CA ALA A 224 10.55 -16.42 -8.86
C ALA A 224 11.82 -16.29 -8.01
N HIS A 225 12.31 -17.42 -7.50
CA HIS A 225 13.64 -17.51 -6.92
C HIS A 225 14.71 -17.61 -8.00
N ALA A 226 15.82 -16.90 -7.81
CA ALA A 226 17.00 -17.00 -8.64
C ALA A 226 17.93 -18.13 -8.13
N GLU A 227 17.42 -19.37 -8.11
CA GLU A 227 18.06 -20.50 -7.43
C GLU A 227 19.53 -20.74 -7.82
N LYS A 228 19.87 -20.53 -9.11
CA LYS A 228 21.25 -20.70 -9.59
C LYS A 228 22.18 -19.66 -8.97
N ALA A 229 21.73 -18.41 -8.84
CA ALA A 229 22.49 -17.35 -8.19
C ALA A 229 22.60 -17.61 -6.68
N GLU A 230 21.52 -18.03 -6.03
CA GLU A 230 21.49 -18.39 -4.62
C GLU A 230 22.51 -19.49 -4.30
N LYS A 231 22.44 -20.63 -5.02
CA LYS A 231 23.36 -21.77 -4.90
C LYS A 231 24.80 -21.36 -5.20
N PHE A 232 25.01 -20.50 -6.19
CA PHE A 232 26.33 -19.99 -6.52
C PHE A 232 26.94 -19.17 -5.40
N LEU A 233 26.18 -18.35 -4.69
CA LEU A 233 26.73 -17.48 -3.64
C LEU A 233 27.17 -18.25 -2.39
N VAL A 234 26.55 -19.38 -2.07
CA VAL A 234 26.89 -20.19 -0.89
C VAL A 234 28.38 -20.55 -0.86
N GLY A 235 29.02 -20.28 0.29
CA GLY A 235 30.44 -20.48 0.55
C GLY A 235 31.37 -19.42 -0.06
N LYS A 236 30.85 -18.39 -0.73
CA LYS A 236 31.66 -17.36 -1.40
C LYS A 236 31.62 -16.03 -0.66
N LYS A 237 32.71 -15.26 -0.79
CA LYS A 237 32.74 -13.84 -0.44
C LYS A 237 32.09 -13.01 -1.55
N LEU A 238 31.49 -11.88 -1.21
CA LEU A 238 30.91 -10.94 -2.18
C LEU A 238 32.00 -10.09 -2.88
N THR A 239 32.90 -10.71 -3.63
CA THR A 239 33.85 -9.96 -4.49
C THR A 239 33.13 -9.41 -5.73
N ASP A 240 33.68 -8.40 -6.40
CA ASP A 240 33.08 -7.85 -7.63
C ASP A 240 32.83 -8.93 -8.70
N LYS A 241 33.76 -9.87 -8.83
CA LYS A 241 33.62 -11.04 -9.73
C LYS A 241 32.43 -11.91 -9.34
N ASN A 242 32.32 -12.27 -8.06
CA ASN A 242 31.24 -13.15 -7.59
C ASN A 242 29.87 -12.45 -7.65
N ILE A 243 29.82 -11.16 -7.34
CA ILE A 243 28.61 -10.35 -7.46
C ILE A 243 28.14 -10.32 -8.93
N LEU A 244 29.05 -10.05 -9.87
CA LEU A 244 28.71 -10.01 -11.28
C LEU A 244 28.20 -11.37 -11.78
N GLN A 245 28.89 -12.45 -11.42
CA GLN A 245 28.48 -13.80 -11.81
C GLN A 245 27.11 -14.18 -11.23
N ALA A 246 26.86 -13.87 -9.95
CA ALA A 246 25.56 -14.12 -9.33
C ALA A 246 24.44 -13.32 -10.01
N ALA A 247 24.70 -12.07 -10.37
CA ALA A 247 23.76 -11.23 -11.11
C ALA A 247 23.46 -11.77 -12.51
N GLU A 248 24.44 -12.34 -13.21
CA GLU A 248 24.25 -13.00 -14.51
C GLU A 248 23.40 -14.26 -14.37
N LEU A 249 23.68 -15.09 -13.36
CA LEU A 249 22.88 -16.29 -13.06
C LEU A 249 21.44 -15.96 -12.67
N ALA A 250 21.19 -14.80 -12.03
CA ALA A 250 19.84 -14.38 -11.67
C ALA A 250 18.95 -14.12 -12.89
N VAL A 251 19.53 -13.63 -14.00
CA VAL A 251 18.79 -13.38 -15.25
C VAL A 251 18.17 -14.66 -15.81
N GLU A 252 18.78 -15.82 -15.57
CA GLU A 252 18.26 -17.10 -16.07
C GLU A 252 16.89 -17.48 -15.51
N SER A 253 16.51 -16.91 -14.36
CA SER A 253 15.20 -17.13 -13.75
C SER A 253 14.14 -16.13 -14.23
N ALA A 254 14.54 -15.12 -15.01
CA ALA A 254 13.64 -14.11 -15.56
C ALA A 254 13.08 -14.52 -16.93
N THR A 255 11.75 -14.45 -17.07
CA THR A 255 11.01 -14.71 -18.32
C THR A 255 10.07 -13.54 -18.63
N PRO A 256 10.60 -12.30 -18.77
CA PRO A 256 9.76 -11.13 -18.95
C PRO A 256 9.12 -11.09 -20.35
N ILE A 257 8.02 -10.35 -20.45
CA ILE A 257 7.34 -10.03 -21.70
C ILE A 257 7.64 -8.59 -22.14
N ASP A 258 7.47 -8.31 -23.42
CA ASP A 258 7.40 -6.95 -23.94
C ASP A 258 6.07 -6.29 -23.55
N ASP A 259 6.11 -5.04 -23.09
CA ASP A 259 4.91 -4.22 -22.92
C ASP A 259 5.22 -2.72 -23.11
N VAL A 260 4.20 -1.88 -22.90
CA VAL A 260 4.32 -0.41 -23.00
C VAL A 260 5.32 0.22 -22.03
N ARG A 261 5.76 -0.50 -20.99
CA ARG A 261 6.71 -0.01 -19.99
C ARG A 261 8.15 -0.38 -20.33
N GLY A 262 8.38 -1.40 -21.15
CA GLY A 262 9.71 -1.75 -21.62
C GLY A 262 9.80 -3.15 -22.24
N SER A 263 10.85 -3.35 -23.04
CA SER A 263 11.08 -4.63 -23.71
C SER A 263 11.52 -5.73 -22.74
N ALA A 264 11.29 -6.99 -23.13
CA ALA A 264 11.78 -8.16 -22.43
C ALA A 264 13.31 -8.15 -22.31
N SER A 265 14.02 -7.73 -23.36
CA SER A 265 15.49 -7.61 -23.36
C SER A 265 15.98 -6.58 -22.34
N TYR A 266 15.32 -5.42 -22.27
CA TYR A 266 15.64 -4.38 -21.29
C TYR A 266 15.41 -4.87 -19.86
N ARG A 267 14.27 -5.53 -19.61
CA ARG A 267 13.96 -6.10 -18.29
C ARG A 267 14.99 -7.14 -17.86
N ARG A 268 15.44 -8.02 -18.76
CA ARG A 268 16.51 -9.00 -18.46
C ARG A 268 17.83 -8.34 -18.07
N GLU A 269 18.24 -7.31 -18.80
CA GLU A 269 19.44 -6.55 -18.44
C GLU A 269 19.27 -5.84 -17.10
N MET A 270 18.08 -5.30 -16.83
CA MET A 270 17.80 -4.63 -15.56
C MET A 270 17.79 -5.59 -14.37
N VAL A 271 17.35 -6.86 -14.52
CA VAL A 271 17.51 -7.91 -13.49
C VAL A 271 18.99 -8.05 -13.10
N LYS A 272 19.90 -8.14 -14.07
CA LYS A 272 21.35 -8.20 -13.81
C LYS A 272 21.82 -6.95 -13.05
N VAL A 273 21.47 -5.76 -13.55
CA VAL A 273 21.92 -4.49 -12.97
C VAL A 273 21.45 -4.32 -11.53
N ILE A 274 20.18 -4.57 -11.24
CA ILE A 274 19.65 -4.34 -9.89
C ILE A 274 20.05 -5.46 -8.92
N THR A 275 20.19 -6.71 -9.38
CA THR A 275 20.76 -7.79 -8.55
C THR A 275 22.20 -7.46 -8.15
N LYS A 276 23.02 -7.01 -9.11
CA LYS A 276 24.38 -6.54 -8.84
C LYS A 276 24.39 -5.40 -7.81
N ARG A 277 23.55 -4.38 -7.99
CA ARG A 277 23.43 -3.25 -7.04
C ARG A 277 23.04 -3.72 -5.64
N GLY A 278 22.06 -4.62 -5.53
CA GLY A 278 21.59 -5.15 -4.25
C GLY A 278 22.67 -5.94 -3.51
N LEU A 279 23.40 -6.81 -4.21
CA LEU A 279 24.53 -7.53 -3.64
C LEU A 279 25.67 -6.59 -3.22
N THR A 280 25.96 -5.55 -4.00
CA THR A 280 26.93 -4.51 -3.63
C THR A 280 26.48 -3.74 -2.38
N MET A 281 25.20 -3.36 -2.28
CA MET A 281 24.65 -2.71 -1.08
C MET A 281 24.76 -3.60 0.15
N ILE A 282 24.55 -4.91 0.01
CA ILE A 282 24.71 -5.87 1.12
C ILE A 282 26.17 -6.02 1.56
N ARG A 283 27.10 -6.09 0.60
CA ARG A 283 28.53 -6.15 0.86
C ARG A 283 29.01 -4.90 1.60
N ASP A 284 28.59 -3.74 1.12
CA ASP A 284 29.05 -2.43 1.61
C ASP A 284 28.24 -1.94 2.83
N GLU A 285 27.26 -2.72 3.30
CA GLU A 285 26.37 -2.39 4.42
C GLU A 285 25.61 -1.06 4.24
N LYS A 286 25.14 -0.83 3.01
CA LYS A 286 24.39 0.37 2.58
C LYS A 286 22.95 0.06 2.21
N GLN A 287 22.38 -1.04 2.71
CA GLN A 287 21.02 -1.48 2.35
C GLN A 287 19.96 -0.44 2.76
N GLU A 288 20.21 0.29 3.84
CA GLU A 288 19.29 1.33 4.36
C GLU A 288 19.35 2.66 3.62
N SER A 289 20.28 2.82 2.67
CA SER A 289 20.50 4.08 1.98
C SER A 289 19.27 4.52 1.18
N GLY A 290 18.88 5.78 1.35
CA GLY A 290 17.77 6.40 0.62
C GLY A 290 16.37 6.12 1.19
N MET A 291 16.22 5.39 2.29
CA MET A 291 14.96 5.34 3.03
C MET A 291 15.01 6.34 4.19
N PRO A 292 14.03 7.25 4.34
CA PRO A 292 13.99 8.11 5.52
C PRO A 292 13.82 7.28 6.79
N LYS A 293 14.43 7.73 7.90
CA LYS A 293 14.28 7.09 9.22
C LYS A 293 12.85 7.14 9.72
N LYS A 294 12.16 8.25 9.44
CA LYS A 294 10.75 8.48 9.71
C LYS A 294 10.09 8.83 8.36
N PRO A 295 9.52 7.87 7.63
CA PRO A 295 8.85 8.15 6.37
C PRO A 295 7.59 8.99 6.60
N ILE A 296 7.30 9.92 5.68
CA ILE A 296 6.02 10.63 5.65
C ILE A 296 4.88 9.66 5.34
N LEU A 297 3.86 9.64 6.21
CA LEU A 297 2.73 8.71 6.15
C LEU A 297 1.43 9.37 5.64
N LEU A 298 1.28 10.67 5.86
CA LEU A 298 0.01 11.41 5.79
C LEU A 298 -1.07 10.79 6.69
N ASP A 299 -0.67 10.47 7.91
CA ASP A 299 -1.49 9.82 8.92
C ASP A 299 -1.19 10.44 10.29
N THR A 300 -2.23 10.92 10.97
CA THR A 300 -2.13 11.47 12.32
C THR A 300 -2.64 10.51 13.40
N GLN A 301 -2.95 9.26 13.03
CA GLN A 301 -3.41 8.15 13.87
C GLN A 301 -4.47 8.57 14.90
N THR A 302 -5.67 8.87 14.43
CA THR A 302 -6.83 8.93 15.33
C THR A 302 -7.37 7.53 15.55
N VAL A 303 -7.14 6.96 16.73
CA VAL A 303 -7.77 5.70 17.15
C VAL A 303 -9.25 5.98 17.39
N ASN A 304 -10.11 5.51 16.49
CA ASN A 304 -11.55 5.52 16.72
C ASN A 304 -11.94 4.21 17.42
N ASP A 305 -11.87 4.21 18.76
CA ASP A 305 -12.31 3.10 19.64
C ASP A 305 -13.85 3.01 19.75
N ARG A 306 -14.59 3.44 18.72
CA ARG A 306 -16.05 3.40 18.76
C ARG A 306 -16.51 1.95 18.62
N PRO A 307 -17.34 1.43 19.53
CA PRO A 307 -17.94 0.11 19.36
C PRO A 307 -18.77 0.15 18.07
N GLN A 308 -18.41 -0.71 17.13
CA GLN A 308 -19.14 -0.87 15.89
C GLN A 308 -20.03 -2.10 16.02
N THR A 309 -21.26 -2.00 15.58
CA THR A 309 -22.11 -3.16 15.29
C THR A 309 -22.02 -3.50 13.81
N ILE A 310 -22.27 -4.75 13.46
CA ILE A 310 -22.48 -5.13 12.07
C ILE A 310 -23.53 -4.22 11.44
N SER A 311 -23.27 -3.75 10.22
CA SER A 311 -24.17 -2.87 9.48
C SER A 311 -24.25 -3.31 8.04
N GLU A 312 -25.47 -3.39 7.51
CA GLU A 312 -25.75 -3.87 6.15
C GLU A 312 -26.39 -2.76 5.32
N PHE A 313 -25.88 -2.52 4.12
CA PHE A 313 -26.39 -1.53 3.19
C PHE A 313 -26.96 -2.23 1.95
N PRO A 314 -28.14 -1.83 1.45
CA PRO A 314 -28.85 -0.57 1.73
C PRO A 314 -29.84 -0.59 2.91
N LYS A 315 -29.84 -1.62 3.78
CA LYS A 315 -30.80 -1.75 4.90
C LYS A 315 -30.61 -0.67 5.97
N SER A 316 -29.38 -0.20 6.16
CA SER A 316 -29.02 0.89 7.08
C SER A 316 -28.76 2.21 6.36
N ALA A 317 -28.91 3.33 7.08
CA ALA A 317 -28.44 4.63 6.62
C ALA A 317 -26.94 4.81 6.89
N ILE A 318 -26.25 5.55 6.02
CA ILE A 318 -24.87 5.99 6.24
C ILE A 318 -24.90 7.19 7.19
N GLU A 319 -24.78 6.91 8.48
CA GLU A 319 -24.52 7.93 9.52
C GLU A 319 -23.04 8.32 9.54
N THR A 320 -22.67 9.58 9.30
CA THR A 320 -21.25 10.00 9.22
C THR A 320 -21.06 11.43 9.72
N THR A 321 -19.84 11.79 10.12
CA THR A 321 -19.46 13.20 10.34
C THR A 321 -18.63 13.69 9.16
N ILE A 322 -19.05 14.76 8.49
CA ILE A 322 -18.31 15.39 7.39
C ILE A 322 -18.10 16.88 7.74
N ASN A 323 -16.85 17.33 7.73
CA ASN A 323 -16.47 18.71 8.07
C ASN A 323 -17.10 19.17 9.40
N ASN A 324 -16.94 18.33 10.44
CA ASN A 324 -17.48 18.53 11.79
C ASN A 324 -19.02 18.61 11.91
N LYS A 325 -19.77 18.24 10.86
CA LYS A 325 -21.24 18.18 10.87
C LYS A 325 -21.71 16.75 10.70
N LYS A 326 -22.75 16.35 11.45
CA LYS A 326 -23.37 15.03 11.33
C LYS A 326 -24.30 14.98 10.12
N TYR A 327 -24.25 13.88 9.39
CA TYR A 327 -25.12 13.58 8.26
C TYR A 327 -25.67 12.15 8.36
N SER A 328 -26.86 11.95 7.79
CA SER A 328 -27.50 10.65 7.60
C SER A 328 -27.99 10.54 6.16
N PHE A 329 -27.61 9.46 5.47
CA PHE A 329 -27.98 9.23 4.07
C PHE A 329 -28.58 7.84 3.88
N THR A 330 -29.74 7.77 3.22
CA THR A 330 -30.39 6.51 2.81
C THR A 330 -30.05 6.13 1.36
N SER A 331 -29.21 6.91 0.68
CA SER A 331 -28.73 6.71 -0.70
C SER A 331 -27.20 6.60 -0.77
N GLY A 332 -26.67 6.29 -1.96
CA GLY A 332 -25.23 6.33 -2.23
C GLY A 332 -24.46 5.05 -1.88
N HIS A 333 -25.13 3.98 -1.44
CA HIS A 333 -24.52 2.73 -0.98
C HIS A 333 -23.67 2.00 -2.03
N GLU A 334 -24.00 2.18 -3.31
CA GLU A 334 -23.27 1.61 -4.44
C GLU A 334 -22.25 2.59 -5.04
N LYS A 335 -21.89 3.67 -4.34
CA LYS A 335 -20.93 4.68 -4.84
C LYS A 335 -19.58 4.52 -4.18
N THR A 336 -18.55 5.07 -4.84
CA THR A 336 -17.31 5.42 -4.17
C THR A 336 -17.54 6.63 -3.25
N LEU A 337 -16.69 6.80 -2.23
CA LEU A 337 -16.76 7.90 -1.28
C LEU A 337 -16.64 9.23 -2.01
N LEU A 338 -15.81 9.31 -3.06
CA LEU A 338 -15.72 10.48 -3.93
C LEU A 338 -17.08 10.87 -4.51
N ARG A 339 -17.76 9.92 -5.17
CA ARG A 339 -19.06 10.19 -5.81
C ARG A 339 -20.13 10.51 -4.77
N PHE A 340 -20.13 9.81 -3.64
CA PHE A 340 -21.03 10.09 -2.51
C PHE A 340 -20.87 11.51 -1.96
N LEU A 341 -19.64 11.95 -1.70
CA LEU A 341 -19.38 13.31 -1.20
C LEU A 341 -19.87 14.38 -2.19
N ARG A 342 -19.68 14.14 -3.49
CA ARG A 342 -20.04 15.10 -4.53
C ARG A 342 -21.53 15.13 -4.85
N GLU A 343 -22.16 13.96 -4.97
CA GLU A 343 -23.52 13.79 -5.49
C GLU A 343 -24.58 13.74 -4.39
N ASP A 344 -24.27 13.18 -3.21
CA ASP A 344 -25.22 13.04 -2.10
C ASP A 344 -24.99 14.12 -1.04
N ALA A 345 -23.74 14.35 -0.63
CA ALA A 345 -23.40 15.38 0.35
C ALA A 345 -23.24 16.79 -0.24
N ASN A 346 -23.26 16.94 -1.59
CA ASN A 346 -23.06 18.20 -2.32
C ASN A 346 -21.74 18.95 -2.00
N LEU A 347 -20.70 18.22 -1.56
CA LEU A 347 -19.36 18.73 -1.31
C LEU A 347 -18.46 18.47 -2.52
N THR A 348 -18.47 19.42 -3.45
CA THR A 348 -17.89 19.26 -4.78
C THR A 348 -16.43 19.72 -4.91
N GLY A 349 -15.82 20.19 -3.83
CA GLY A 349 -14.43 20.64 -3.75
C GLY A 349 -13.45 19.50 -4.05
N THR A 350 -13.70 18.31 -3.49
CA THR A 350 -12.99 17.07 -3.83
C THR A 350 -13.29 16.69 -5.29
N LYS A 351 -12.25 16.48 -6.11
CA LYS A 351 -12.41 16.32 -7.58
C LYS A 351 -12.17 14.90 -8.08
N GLU A 352 -12.88 14.54 -9.14
CA GLU A 352 -12.70 13.29 -9.87
C GLU A 352 -11.68 13.45 -11.01
N GLY A 353 -10.40 13.27 -10.70
CA GLY A 353 -9.34 13.34 -11.71
C GLY A 353 -9.26 12.09 -12.56
N CYS A 354 -8.43 11.13 -12.14
CA CYS A 354 -8.22 9.88 -12.86
C CYS A 354 -9.20 8.76 -12.51
N ALA A 355 -9.96 8.87 -11.40
CA ALA A 355 -10.74 7.80 -10.76
C ALA A 355 -9.95 6.53 -10.36
N GLU A 356 -8.66 6.43 -10.72
CA GLU A 356 -7.82 5.25 -10.50
C GLU A 356 -6.92 5.30 -9.25
N GLY A 357 -7.03 6.33 -8.39
CA GLY A 357 -6.15 6.51 -7.22
C GLY A 357 -4.73 7.02 -7.52
N GLU A 358 -4.48 7.39 -8.77
CA GLU A 358 -3.16 7.83 -9.26
C GLU A 358 -2.89 9.33 -9.06
N CYS A 359 -3.87 10.18 -9.35
CA CYS A 359 -3.67 11.63 -9.44
C CYS A 359 -3.88 12.41 -8.15
N GLY A 360 -4.52 11.80 -7.14
CA GLY A 360 -4.78 12.42 -5.84
C GLY A 360 -5.71 13.63 -5.80
N ALA A 361 -6.37 14.00 -6.90
CA ALA A 361 -7.32 15.11 -6.89
C ALA A 361 -8.52 14.89 -5.94
N CYS A 362 -8.77 13.61 -5.59
CA CYS A 362 -9.82 13.16 -4.70
C CYS A 362 -9.38 12.97 -3.23
N THR A 363 -8.19 13.45 -2.84
CA THR A 363 -7.70 13.27 -1.46
C THR A 363 -8.67 13.90 -0.45
N VAL A 364 -9.04 13.12 0.55
CA VAL A 364 -9.79 13.57 1.75
C VAL A 364 -9.13 13.00 2.99
N PHE A 365 -9.46 13.52 4.17
CA PHE A 365 -9.11 12.84 5.42
C PHE A 365 -10.27 11.92 5.81
N LEU A 366 -9.97 10.65 6.04
CA LEU A 366 -10.90 9.65 6.56
C LEU A 366 -10.29 9.09 7.84
N ASP A 367 -10.97 9.28 8.97
CA ASP A 367 -10.50 8.86 10.29
C ASP A 367 -9.04 9.29 10.54
N GLY A 368 -8.72 10.56 10.23
CA GLY A 368 -7.40 11.16 10.43
C GLY A 368 -6.36 10.83 9.35
N GLN A 369 -6.64 9.89 8.44
CA GLN A 369 -5.71 9.47 7.37
C GLN A 369 -6.02 10.18 6.06
N ALA A 370 -5.00 10.66 5.33
CA ALA A 370 -5.21 11.09 3.95
C ALA A 370 -5.41 9.87 3.05
N VAL A 371 -6.53 9.81 2.32
CA VAL A 371 -6.88 8.66 1.47
C VAL A 371 -7.41 9.11 0.10
N MET A 372 -7.30 8.23 -0.90
CA MET A 372 -7.91 8.44 -2.22
C MET A 372 -9.39 8.04 -2.18
N SER A 373 -10.29 9.01 -2.04
CA SER A 373 -11.74 8.72 -1.88
C SER A 373 -12.38 8.02 -3.08
N CYS A 374 -11.77 8.05 -4.26
CA CYS A 374 -12.25 7.28 -5.42
C CYS A 374 -12.09 5.76 -5.26
N LEU A 375 -11.23 5.30 -4.33
CA LEU A 375 -10.97 3.87 -4.08
C LEU A 375 -11.64 3.36 -2.79
N VAL A 376 -12.45 4.20 -2.14
CA VAL A 376 -13.14 3.86 -0.89
C VAL A 376 -14.62 3.69 -1.20
N PRO A 377 -15.29 2.58 -0.83
CA PRO A 377 -16.74 2.47 -0.88
C PRO A 377 -17.42 3.49 0.04
N ALA A 378 -18.49 4.14 -0.41
CA ALA A 378 -19.24 5.11 0.39
C ALA A 378 -19.78 4.54 1.72
N PRO A 379 -20.25 3.28 1.81
CA PRO A 379 -20.65 2.69 3.09
C PRO A 379 -19.56 2.64 4.17
N ARG A 380 -18.27 2.74 3.80
CA ARG A 380 -17.18 2.88 4.79
C ARG A 380 -17.24 4.22 5.55
N ALA A 381 -17.94 5.23 5.02
CA ALA A 381 -18.18 6.48 5.72
C ALA A 381 -19.05 6.32 6.96
N HIS A 382 -19.82 5.22 7.06
CA HIS A 382 -20.63 4.98 8.24
C HIS A 382 -19.76 5.06 9.51
N HIS A 383 -20.23 5.81 10.51
CA HIS A 383 -19.59 6.19 11.77
C HIS A 383 -18.15 6.74 11.68
N ALA A 384 -17.71 7.13 10.48
CA ALA A 384 -16.40 7.69 10.23
C ALA A 384 -16.41 9.23 10.37
N GLU A 385 -15.21 9.78 10.50
CA GLU A 385 -14.98 11.22 10.42
C GLU A 385 -14.27 11.57 9.11
N ILE A 386 -14.87 12.49 8.35
CA ILE A 386 -14.39 12.90 7.04
C ILE A 386 -14.14 14.40 7.05
N ILE A 387 -12.95 14.81 6.59
CA ILE A 387 -12.65 16.20 6.28
C ILE A 387 -12.36 16.30 4.78
N THR A 388 -13.12 17.14 4.09
CA THR A 388 -12.89 17.52 2.68
C THR A 388 -12.11 18.83 2.60
N VAL A 389 -11.76 19.26 1.39
CA VAL A 389 -11.04 20.54 1.20
C VAL A 389 -11.84 21.74 1.72
N GLU A 390 -13.18 21.68 1.66
CA GLU A 390 -14.08 22.69 2.21
C GLU A 390 -14.03 22.73 3.74
N GLY A 391 -13.70 21.61 4.39
CA GLY A 391 -13.63 21.49 5.85
C GLY A 391 -12.29 21.94 6.47
N LEU A 392 -11.31 22.36 5.66
CA LEU A 392 -10.05 22.89 6.18
C LEU A 392 -10.19 24.33 6.70
N ALA A 393 -11.10 25.11 6.13
CA ALA A 393 -11.32 26.49 6.54
C ALA A 393 -12.21 26.55 7.79
N ASP A 394 -11.96 27.50 8.69
CA ASP A 394 -12.86 27.83 9.80
C ASP A 394 -13.73 29.04 9.44
N GLY A 395 -14.94 28.78 8.96
CA GLY A 395 -15.86 29.82 8.51
C GLY A 395 -15.30 30.62 7.33
N LYS A 396 -14.78 31.82 7.59
CA LYS A 396 -14.16 32.70 6.58
C LYS A 396 -12.63 32.68 6.62
N GLU A 397 -12.04 32.09 7.66
CA GLU A 397 -10.60 32.02 7.83
C GLU A 397 -10.08 30.80 7.07
N LEU A 398 -9.22 31.06 6.09
CA LEU A 398 -8.60 30.00 5.29
C LEU A 398 -7.53 29.29 6.11
N HIS A 399 -7.39 27.99 5.89
CA HIS A 399 -6.26 27.24 6.41
C HIS A 399 -4.95 27.84 5.85
N PRO A 400 -3.83 27.89 6.60
CA PRO A 400 -2.57 28.48 6.13
C PRO A 400 -2.10 27.94 4.77
N VAL A 401 -2.27 26.64 4.54
CA VAL A 401 -1.99 26.01 3.23
C VAL A 401 -2.88 26.57 2.11
N GLN A 402 -4.17 26.80 2.36
CA GLN A 402 -5.06 27.41 1.36
C GLN A 402 -4.63 28.85 1.03
N GLU A 403 -4.33 29.65 2.06
CA GLU A 403 -3.88 31.03 1.90
C GLU A 403 -2.57 31.12 1.09
N LYS A 404 -1.57 30.31 1.44
CA LYS A 404 -0.29 30.32 0.73
C LYS A 404 -0.37 29.78 -0.69
N PHE A 405 -1.31 28.89 -0.99
CA PHE A 405 -1.54 28.50 -2.39
C PHE A 405 -2.08 29.66 -3.24
N ILE A 406 -2.87 30.57 -2.65
CA ILE A 406 -3.35 31.77 -3.33
C ILE A 406 -2.19 32.77 -3.50
N GLU A 407 -1.47 33.09 -2.42
CA GLU A 407 -0.35 34.06 -2.46
C GLU A 407 0.75 33.67 -3.46
N HIS A 408 1.12 32.39 -3.49
CA HIS A 408 2.16 31.89 -4.40
C HIS A 408 1.66 31.67 -5.83
N ALA A 409 0.38 31.94 -6.12
CA ALA A 409 -0.28 31.60 -7.37
C ALA A 409 -0.07 30.12 -7.75
N ALA A 410 -0.10 29.23 -6.76
CA ALA A 410 0.05 27.79 -6.95
C ALA A 410 -1.18 27.18 -7.65
N VAL A 411 -2.30 27.92 -7.67
CA VAL A 411 -3.55 27.56 -8.35
C VAL A 411 -3.47 27.93 -9.83
N GLN A 412 -3.03 26.97 -10.66
CA GLN A 412 -2.99 27.11 -12.12
C GLN A 412 -4.39 26.85 -12.73
N CYS A 413 -4.62 25.69 -13.37
CA CYS A 413 -5.98 25.28 -13.77
C CYS A 413 -6.90 24.91 -12.58
N GLY A 414 -6.35 24.80 -11.37
CA GLY A 414 -7.10 24.52 -10.14
C GLY A 414 -7.55 23.08 -9.92
N TYR A 415 -7.57 22.21 -10.96
CA TYR A 415 -8.25 20.91 -10.86
C TYR A 415 -7.66 19.95 -9.81
N CYS A 416 -6.33 19.83 -9.77
CA CYS A 416 -5.61 18.94 -8.84
C CYS A 416 -5.38 19.56 -7.45
N ILE A 417 -5.60 20.87 -7.34
CA ILE A 417 -5.20 21.67 -6.18
C ILE A 417 -5.87 21.24 -4.88
N PRO A 418 -7.16 20.88 -4.84
CA PRO A 418 -7.76 20.33 -3.63
C PRO A 418 -6.96 19.17 -3.04
N GLY A 419 -6.49 18.25 -3.89
CA GLY A 419 -5.65 17.14 -3.47
C GLY A 419 -4.31 17.57 -2.87
N PHE A 420 -3.62 18.53 -3.50
CA PHE A 420 -2.36 19.07 -2.99
C PHE A 420 -2.53 19.80 -1.67
N ILE A 421 -3.59 20.59 -1.52
CA ILE A 421 -3.92 21.29 -0.28
C ILE A 421 -4.17 20.29 0.84
N MET A 422 -4.97 19.25 0.59
CA MET A 422 -5.24 18.21 1.59
C MET A 422 -3.97 17.47 2.01
N SER A 423 -3.14 17.03 1.06
CA SER A 423 -1.87 16.37 1.38
C SER A 423 -0.90 17.31 2.14
N GLY A 424 -0.84 18.58 1.75
CA GLY A 424 -0.03 19.59 2.42
C GLY A 424 -0.49 19.86 3.85
N ALA A 425 -1.79 20.03 4.07
CA ALA A 425 -2.36 20.23 5.40
C ALA A 425 -2.10 19.02 6.31
N LYS A 426 -2.28 17.79 5.80
CA LYS A 426 -1.97 16.59 6.58
C LYS A 426 -0.47 16.45 6.88
N LEU A 427 0.39 16.80 5.93
CA LEU A 427 1.84 16.84 6.17
C LEU A 427 2.18 17.79 7.32
N LEU A 428 1.60 19.00 7.35
CA LEU A 428 1.91 19.98 8.41
C LEU A 428 1.39 19.53 9.78
N GLN A 429 0.28 18.78 9.83
CA GLN A 429 -0.19 18.13 11.06
C GLN A 429 0.75 17.02 11.55
N GLU A 430 1.24 16.17 10.63
CA GLU A 430 2.18 15.08 10.96
C GLU A 430 3.58 15.62 11.31
N LYS A 431 4.04 16.63 10.56
CA LYS A 431 5.37 17.20 10.65
C LYS A 431 5.31 18.73 10.42
N PRO A 432 5.25 19.53 11.50
CA PRO A 432 5.09 20.99 11.39
C PRO A 432 6.23 21.73 10.68
N ASN A 433 7.45 21.15 10.66
CA ASN A 433 8.62 21.74 10.00
C ASN A 433 9.24 20.73 9.01
N PRO A 434 8.60 20.47 7.86
CA PRO A 434 9.09 19.50 6.89
C PRO A 434 10.24 20.07 6.04
N THR A 435 11.17 19.22 5.63
CA THR A 435 12.16 19.60 4.60
C THR A 435 11.50 19.65 3.22
N LYS A 436 12.22 20.18 2.22
CA LYS A 436 11.73 20.20 0.83
C LYS A 436 11.45 18.79 0.32
N GLU A 437 12.34 17.85 0.60
CA GLU A 437 12.23 16.46 0.18
C GLU A 437 11.02 15.77 0.83
N GLU A 438 10.67 16.13 2.06
CA GLU A 438 9.51 15.61 2.77
C GLU A 438 8.20 16.17 2.21
N ILE A 439 8.19 17.46 1.83
CA ILE A 439 7.07 18.05 1.09
C ILE A 439 6.89 17.34 -0.25
N GLU A 440 7.97 17.14 -1.01
CA GLU A 440 7.92 16.40 -2.27
C GLU A 440 7.41 14.97 -2.07
N GLN A 441 7.85 14.29 -1.01
CA GLN A 441 7.40 12.94 -0.67
C GLN A 441 5.90 12.88 -0.32
N ALA A 442 5.41 13.83 0.46
CA ALA A 442 4.00 13.95 0.84
C ALA A 442 3.07 14.07 -0.38
N ILE A 443 3.47 14.89 -1.35
CA ILE A 443 2.63 15.19 -2.52
C ILE A 443 2.87 14.24 -3.70
N THR A 444 3.66 13.16 -3.52
CA THR A 444 3.90 12.16 -4.57
C THR A 444 2.63 11.52 -5.12
N GLY A 445 1.56 11.46 -4.32
CA GLY A 445 0.25 10.98 -4.74
C GLY A 445 -0.60 11.99 -5.49
N ASN A 446 -0.11 13.21 -5.70
CA ASN A 446 -0.83 14.30 -6.36
C ASN A 446 -0.15 14.66 -7.69
N LEU A 447 -0.88 14.53 -8.80
CA LEU A 447 -0.36 14.80 -10.14
C LEU A 447 -0.96 16.10 -10.71
N CYS A 448 -0.09 17.02 -11.11
CA CYS A 448 -0.45 18.28 -11.74
C CYS A 448 -0.11 18.27 -13.24
N ARG A 449 -1.13 18.32 -14.10
CA ARG A 449 -0.95 18.41 -15.56
C ARG A 449 -0.31 19.74 -15.99
N CYS A 450 -0.53 20.83 -15.24
CA CYS A 450 0.05 22.14 -15.51
C CYS A 450 1.51 22.27 -15.04
N THR A 451 2.08 21.26 -14.40
CA THR A 451 3.49 21.22 -13.94
C THR A 451 3.92 22.32 -12.96
N GLY A 452 2.97 22.96 -12.25
CA GLY A 452 3.22 24.06 -11.29
C GLY A 452 3.87 23.67 -9.95
N TYR A 453 4.64 22.58 -9.90
CA TYR A 453 5.11 21.96 -8.64
C TYR A 453 5.99 22.87 -7.79
N TYR A 454 6.83 23.72 -8.38
CA TYR A 454 7.68 24.64 -7.60
C TYR A 454 6.86 25.56 -6.71
N LYS A 455 5.81 26.17 -7.26
CA LYS A 455 4.90 27.05 -6.50
C LYS A 455 4.10 26.29 -5.45
N ILE A 456 3.71 25.06 -5.74
CA ILE A 456 3.01 24.18 -4.79
C ILE A 456 3.94 23.88 -3.60
N VAL A 457 5.19 23.48 -3.85
CA VAL A 457 6.17 23.18 -2.81
C VAL A 457 6.51 24.43 -1.99
N ASP A 458 6.72 25.57 -2.64
CA ASP A 458 7.00 26.85 -1.97
C ASP A 458 5.82 27.28 -1.08
N ALA A 459 4.58 27.11 -1.55
CA ALA A 459 3.38 27.41 -0.77
C ALA A 459 3.26 26.56 0.49
N ILE A 460 3.47 25.24 0.39
CA ILE A 460 3.44 24.33 1.57
C ILE A 460 4.55 24.71 2.55
N LYS A 461 5.76 24.98 2.04
CA LYS A 461 6.91 25.38 2.87
C LYS A 461 6.68 26.72 3.57
N ASP A 462 6.00 27.66 2.94
CA ASP A 462 5.70 28.94 3.55
C ASP A 462 4.55 28.84 4.57
N ALA A 463 3.54 28.01 4.28
CA ALA A 463 2.47 27.69 5.22
C ALA A 463 3.02 27.08 6.52
N SER A 464 4.08 26.28 6.45
CA SER A 464 4.73 25.69 7.65
C SER A 464 5.35 26.73 8.60
N LYS A 465 5.49 28.00 8.18
CA LYS A 465 6.02 29.08 9.03
C LYS A 465 4.92 29.85 9.74
N MET A 466 3.67 29.70 9.28
CA MET A 466 2.50 30.25 9.94
C MET A 466 2.15 29.28 11.05
N LYS A 467 2.35 29.69 12.30
CA LYS A 467 1.83 28.92 13.43
C LYS A 467 0.31 28.96 13.36
N GLU A 468 -0.33 27.81 13.52
CA GLU A 468 -1.76 27.73 13.90
C GLU A 468 -1.98 28.37 15.28
#